data_AF-A0A7J8I0U6-F1
#
_entry.id   AF-A0A7J8I0U6-F1
#
_cell.length_a   1.000
_cell.length_b   1.000
_cell.length_c   1.000
_cell.angle_alpha   90.00
_cell.angle_beta   90.00
_cell.angle_gamma   90.00
#
_symmetry.space_group_name_H-M   'P 1'
#
loop_
_entity.id
_entity.type
_entity.pdbx_description
1 polymer ?
#
loop_
_entity_poly.entity_id
_entity_poly.type
_entity_poly.pdbx_seq_one_letter_code
_entity_poly.pdbx_strand_id
1 'polypeptide(L)'
;MKLIAIFFLCSRLLTSLTQEYYSQEIDCNNEDVFKAVDAALKKYNSQSSSGNQFVLYRITEVTKTKDENTFYSVKYEIKEGDCPVQSDKTWQDCDYKESEHAATGECTATVGKRENMKFSVATQTCNITPGKGSVVTSQYDCLGCVHPISTTSPELDPVLGHAIQHFNNHTDRSHLFALKEVKKAQRQVVAGWNYEVTYVIEQTNCSKKDFLFLTPDCKSLLNGDTGECTDHAYMDPQLKIASFSQKCDLFPGEDFVPPPTLRCVGCPKKIPVDSPELEEPLRHSITKLNAENNGTFYFKIDVVETATTQVVSGVKYVIEFTARETTCSKETNKELTKNCEANKLGEILRCTANVYIVPWENKVYPTVNCQPVAMTSLMKRPPGFSPFRSVPVEETKGGTTDLDLIAAAMTNIPPAPTENDDAWIPEIQIEPNNLSFKPIPDFSETTSPKCPGRPWKPINGMNPTVEMKEFHDFDLSDALY
;
A
#
# COMPACT_ATOMS: atom_id res chain seq x y z
N MET A 1 12.76 -26.47 59.43
CA MET A 1 12.17 -25.19 58.96
C MET A 1 13.29 -24.20 58.66
N LYS A 2 13.06 -23.23 57.75
CA LYS A 2 14.03 -22.24 57.19
C LYS A 2 15.06 -22.81 56.20
N LEU A 3 14.67 -22.94 54.93
CA LEU A 3 15.59 -22.93 53.78
C LEU A 3 14.89 -22.62 52.42
N ILE A 4 13.84 -21.78 52.45
CA ILE A 4 13.10 -21.33 51.25
C ILE A 4 12.86 -19.82 51.37
N ALA A 5 13.84 -19.00 50.97
CA ALA A 5 13.73 -17.54 50.98
C ALA A 5 14.66 -16.79 49.98
N ILE A 6 15.37 -17.49 49.08
CA ILE A 6 16.37 -16.89 48.17
C ILE A 6 16.19 -17.41 46.73
N PHE A 7 14.95 -17.38 46.22
CA PHE A 7 14.65 -17.71 44.81
C PHE A 7 13.61 -16.78 44.15
N PHE A 8 13.36 -15.61 44.75
CA PHE A 8 12.37 -14.62 44.27
C PHE A 8 12.95 -13.22 43.98
N LEU A 9 14.26 -13.11 43.72
CA LEU A 9 14.96 -11.83 43.51
C LEU A 9 15.68 -11.67 42.15
N CYS A 10 15.78 -12.72 41.32
CA CYS A 10 16.39 -12.62 39.98
C CYS A 10 15.38 -12.55 38.81
N SER A 11 14.08 -12.71 39.05
CA SER A 11 13.03 -12.69 38.02
C SER A 11 12.46 -11.31 37.69
N ARG A 12 13.15 -10.22 38.09
CA ARG A 12 12.71 -8.82 37.93
C ARG A 12 13.63 -7.96 37.04
N LEU A 13 14.62 -8.55 36.37
CA LEU A 13 15.70 -7.81 35.67
C LEU A 13 15.88 -8.17 34.18
N LEU A 14 14.88 -8.83 33.59
CA LEU A 14 14.76 -9.01 32.13
C LEU A 14 13.35 -8.65 31.65
N THR A 15 12.88 -7.45 31.99
CA THR A 15 12.04 -6.72 31.03
C THR A 15 12.92 -6.41 29.82
N SER A 16 12.76 -7.21 28.78
CA SER A 16 13.22 -6.88 27.43
C SER A 16 12.90 -5.42 27.12
N LEU A 17 13.87 -4.64 26.61
CA LEU A 17 13.54 -3.40 25.91
C LEU A 17 12.83 -3.77 24.59
N THR A 18 11.55 -4.09 24.70
CA THR A 18 10.61 -3.68 23.66
C THR A 18 10.59 -2.16 23.71
N GLN A 19 11.40 -1.52 22.87
CA GLN A 19 11.17 -0.12 22.52
C GLN A 19 9.91 -0.09 21.65
N GLU A 20 8.78 -0.22 22.34
CA GLU A 20 7.45 0.02 21.85
C GLU A 20 7.47 1.42 21.25
N TYR A 21 7.08 1.53 19.97
CA TYR A 21 6.85 2.83 19.37
C TYR A 21 5.69 3.44 20.13
N TYR A 22 5.99 4.36 21.05
CA TYR A 22 4.98 5.06 21.84
C TYR A 22 4.20 6.01 20.94
N SER A 23 3.28 5.45 20.15
CA SER A 23 2.14 6.17 19.60
C SER A 23 1.34 6.73 20.78
N GLN A 24 1.27 8.05 20.87
CA GLN A 24 0.43 8.73 21.84
C GLN A 24 -0.93 8.97 21.21
N GLU A 25 -1.97 8.41 21.82
CA GLU A 25 -3.35 8.84 21.57
C GLU A 25 -3.50 10.33 21.90
N ILE A 26 -3.96 11.09 20.91
CA ILE A 26 -4.28 12.50 21.01
C ILE A 26 -5.78 12.70 20.74
N ASP A 27 -6.35 13.79 21.24
CA ASP A 27 -7.74 14.15 20.97
C ASP A 27 -7.95 14.40 19.46
N CYS A 28 -8.93 13.73 18.85
CA CYS A 28 -9.33 13.94 17.46
C CYS A 28 -9.77 15.39 17.17
N ASN A 29 -10.16 16.17 18.19
CA ASN A 29 -10.53 17.58 18.10
C ASN A 29 -9.34 18.54 18.27
N ASN A 30 -8.10 18.02 18.39
CA ASN A 30 -6.91 18.86 18.55
C ASN A 30 -6.60 19.67 17.28
N GLU A 31 -6.23 20.94 17.46
CA GLU A 31 -5.99 21.89 16.35
C GLU A 31 -4.90 21.44 15.37
N ASP A 32 -3.82 20.80 15.85
CA ASP A 32 -2.78 20.26 14.96
C ASP A 32 -3.28 19.07 14.16
N VAL A 33 -4.16 18.24 14.74
CA VAL A 33 -4.77 17.10 14.04
C VAL A 33 -5.70 17.61 12.94
N PHE A 34 -6.46 18.67 13.21
CA PHE A 34 -7.27 19.34 12.20
C PHE A 34 -6.41 19.92 11.06
N LYS A 35 -5.29 20.60 11.36
CA LYS A 35 -4.35 21.12 10.34
C LYS A 35 -3.70 19.99 9.52
N ALA A 36 -3.41 18.86 10.14
CA ALA A 36 -2.92 17.67 9.44
C ALA A 36 -3.96 17.12 8.45
N VAL A 37 -5.23 17.02 8.88
CA VAL A 37 -6.34 16.55 8.03
C VAL A 37 -6.69 17.56 6.93
N ASP A 38 -6.61 18.87 7.21
CA ASP A 38 -6.77 19.93 6.21
C ASP A 38 -5.72 19.82 5.09
N ALA A 39 -4.45 19.64 5.43
CA ALA A 39 -3.38 19.44 4.45
C ALA A 39 -3.60 18.17 3.61
N ALA A 40 -4.08 17.08 4.22
CA ALA A 40 -4.42 15.85 3.53
C ALA A 40 -5.63 16.02 2.60
N LEU A 41 -6.72 16.65 3.06
CA LEU A 41 -7.94 16.79 2.27
C LEU A 41 -7.77 17.78 1.12
N LYS A 42 -7.02 18.87 1.32
CA LYS A 42 -6.63 19.79 0.23
C LYS A 42 -5.83 19.06 -0.85
N LYS A 43 -4.81 18.26 -0.47
CA LYS A 43 -4.01 17.45 -1.41
C LYS A 43 -4.85 16.43 -2.18
N TYR A 44 -5.86 15.84 -1.53
CA TYR A 44 -6.76 14.90 -2.19
C TYR A 44 -7.69 15.59 -3.19
N ASN A 45 -8.35 16.68 -2.79
CA ASN A 45 -9.25 17.41 -3.67
C ASN A 45 -8.52 18.01 -4.88
N SER A 46 -7.28 18.50 -4.72
CA SER A 46 -6.48 19.04 -5.83
C SER A 46 -6.06 17.99 -6.88
N GLN A 47 -6.16 16.70 -6.58
CA GLN A 47 -5.84 15.61 -7.52
C GLN A 47 -7.01 15.26 -8.43
N SER A 48 -8.25 15.62 -8.06
CA SER A 48 -9.40 15.44 -8.95
C SER A 48 -9.50 16.57 -9.97
N SER A 49 -9.93 16.24 -11.19
CA SER A 49 -10.18 17.23 -12.26
C SER A 49 -11.65 17.49 -12.55
N SER A 50 -12.55 16.73 -11.90
CA SER A 50 -13.99 16.73 -12.16
C SER A 50 -14.78 16.31 -10.92
N GLY A 51 -16.09 16.54 -10.95
CA GLY A 51 -16.97 16.31 -9.79
C GLY A 51 -16.84 17.42 -8.74
N ASN A 52 -17.26 17.10 -7.52
CA ASN A 52 -17.27 18.01 -6.39
C ASN A 52 -16.11 17.75 -5.42
N GLN A 53 -15.73 18.78 -4.66
CA GLN A 53 -14.77 18.65 -3.57
C GLN A 53 -15.34 17.77 -2.46
N PHE A 54 -14.49 16.96 -1.82
CA PHE A 54 -14.86 16.27 -0.60
C PHE A 54 -14.65 17.18 0.62
N VAL A 55 -15.63 17.18 1.51
CA VAL A 55 -15.66 17.93 2.77
C VAL A 55 -15.41 16.95 3.91
N LEU A 56 -14.61 17.35 4.91
CA LEU A 56 -14.41 16.55 6.12
C LEU A 56 -15.77 16.32 6.80
N TYR A 57 -16.09 15.08 7.13
CA TYR A 57 -17.23 14.79 8.00
C TYR A 57 -16.78 14.72 9.46
N ARG A 58 -15.85 13.83 9.81
CA ARG A 58 -15.24 13.74 11.15
C ARG A 58 -13.93 12.95 11.12
N ILE A 59 -13.10 13.14 12.15
CA ILE A 59 -11.88 12.37 12.37
C ILE A 59 -12.23 11.17 13.26
N THR A 60 -11.92 9.94 12.84
CA THR A 60 -12.34 8.73 13.55
C THR A 60 -11.27 8.17 14.46
N GLU A 61 -10.00 8.24 14.06
CA GLU A 61 -8.85 7.74 14.83
C GLU A 61 -7.64 8.68 14.60
N VAL A 62 -6.81 8.91 15.63
CA VAL A 62 -5.51 9.57 15.46
C VAL A 62 -4.47 9.04 16.44
N THR A 63 -3.24 8.86 15.95
CA THR A 63 -2.05 8.62 16.77
C THR A 63 -0.95 9.61 16.44
N LYS A 64 -0.20 10.03 17.47
CA LYS A 64 0.95 10.95 17.37
C LYS A 64 2.26 10.24 17.73
N THR A 65 3.35 10.47 16.99
CA THR A 65 4.70 10.01 17.42
C THR A 65 5.26 10.87 18.57
N LYS A 66 6.15 10.27 19.39
CA LYS A 66 6.88 10.96 20.48
C LYS A 66 8.33 11.33 20.15
N ASP A 67 8.78 11.07 18.92
CA ASP A 67 10.14 11.37 18.48
C ASP A 67 10.34 12.87 18.14
N GLU A 68 11.58 13.28 17.84
CA GLU A 68 11.96 14.65 17.45
C GLU A 68 11.09 15.19 16.29
N ASN A 69 10.73 14.32 15.34
CA ASN A 69 9.77 14.62 14.28
C ASN A 69 8.36 14.14 14.65
N THR A 70 7.42 15.09 14.74
CA THR A 70 6.01 14.81 15.02
C THR A 70 5.27 14.34 13.76
N PHE A 71 4.70 13.14 13.81
CA PHE A 71 3.76 12.60 12.82
C PHE A 71 2.39 12.41 13.43
N TYR A 72 1.37 12.67 12.62
CA TYR A 72 -0.01 12.31 12.85
C TYR A 72 -0.39 11.22 11.86
N SER A 73 -0.70 10.03 12.35
CA SER A 73 -1.42 9.02 11.57
C SER A 73 -2.90 9.18 11.88
N VAL A 74 -3.67 9.63 10.89
CA VAL A 74 -5.08 10.02 11.02
C VAL A 74 -5.96 9.14 10.15
N LYS A 75 -7.12 8.78 10.70
CA LYS A 75 -8.23 8.16 9.98
C LYS A 75 -9.42 9.11 10.07
N TYR A 76 -10.09 9.37 8.95
CA TYR A 76 -11.17 10.34 8.88
C TYR A 76 -12.19 9.99 7.79
N GLU A 77 -13.44 10.36 8.04
CA GLU A 77 -14.56 10.21 7.13
C GLU A 77 -14.77 11.52 6.35
N ILE A 78 -15.05 11.40 5.06
CA ILE A 78 -15.35 12.52 4.15
C ILE A 78 -16.71 12.32 3.46
N LYS A 79 -17.33 13.42 3.06
CA LYS A 79 -18.59 13.46 2.29
C LYS A 79 -18.42 14.36 1.08
N GLU A 80 -19.09 14.02 -0.02
CA GLU A 80 -19.14 14.87 -1.20
C GLU A 80 -19.80 16.22 -0.86
N GLY A 81 -19.14 17.31 -1.24
CA GLY A 81 -19.64 18.67 -1.07
C GLY A 81 -20.49 19.14 -2.24
N ASP A 82 -21.03 20.35 -2.11
CA ASP A 82 -21.78 21.07 -3.15
C ASP A 82 -20.89 21.84 -4.15
N CYS A 83 -19.65 22.15 -3.77
CA CYS A 83 -18.68 22.86 -4.61
C CYS A 83 -18.04 21.97 -5.68
N PRO A 84 -17.93 22.41 -6.95
CA PRO A 84 -17.09 21.76 -7.94
C PRO A 84 -15.60 21.92 -7.60
N VAL A 85 -14.77 20.94 -7.97
CA VAL A 85 -13.32 20.95 -7.68
C VAL A 85 -12.60 22.15 -8.32
N GLN A 86 -13.11 22.67 -9.43
CA GLN A 86 -12.54 23.82 -10.16
C GLN A 86 -12.96 25.19 -9.59
N SER A 87 -13.68 25.25 -8.46
CA SER A 87 -14.04 26.53 -7.84
C SER A 87 -12.91 27.12 -7.01
N ASP A 88 -12.84 28.45 -6.91
CA ASP A 88 -11.90 29.17 -6.04
C ASP A 88 -12.15 28.98 -4.52
N LYS A 89 -13.12 28.11 -4.16
CA LYS A 89 -13.49 27.79 -2.78
C LYS A 89 -12.61 26.69 -2.21
N THR A 90 -12.35 26.76 -0.91
CA THR A 90 -11.76 25.63 -0.17
C THR A 90 -12.84 24.68 0.33
N TRP A 91 -12.46 23.44 0.66
CA TRP A 91 -13.42 22.45 1.17
C TRP A 91 -14.14 22.89 2.45
N GLN A 92 -13.54 23.80 3.23
CA GLN A 92 -14.18 24.43 4.39
C GLN A 92 -15.42 25.26 4.00
N ASP A 93 -15.38 25.94 2.85
CA ASP A 93 -16.41 26.85 2.33
C ASP A 93 -17.57 26.12 1.63
N CYS A 94 -17.52 24.79 1.61
CA CYS A 94 -18.41 23.90 0.89
C CYS A 94 -19.31 23.14 1.85
N ASP A 95 -20.61 23.11 1.58
CA ASP A 95 -21.58 22.38 2.38
C ASP A 95 -21.71 20.94 1.89
N TYR A 96 -22.24 20.05 2.73
CA TYR A 96 -22.46 18.66 2.31
C TYR A 96 -23.57 18.62 1.25
N LYS A 97 -23.36 17.83 0.19
CA LYS A 97 -24.37 17.59 -0.84
C LYS A 97 -25.55 16.82 -0.24
N GLU A 98 -26.72 17.44 -0.19
CA GLU A 98 -27.92 16.94 0.53
C GLU A 98 -28.68 15.77 -0.15
N SER A 99 -27.99 14.91 -0.91
CA SER A 99 -28.65 13.81 -1.66
C SER A 99 -28.24 12.42 -1.18
N GLU A 100 -29.15 11.44 -1.26
CA GLU A 100 -28.82 10.00 -1.12
C GLU A 100 -27.82 9.49 -2.20
N HIS A 101 -27.51 10.34 -3.17
CA HIS A 101 -26.56 10.13 -4.25
C HIS A 101 -25.19 10.79 -3.98
N ALA A 102 -24.98 11.42 -2.81
CA ALA A 102 -23.70 11.98 -2.42
C ALA A 102 -22.69 10.87 -2.10
N ALA A 103 -21.50 10.96 -2.69
CA ALA A 103 -20.41 10.03 -2.36
C ALA A 103 -19.92 10.24 -0.92
N THR A 104 -19.48 9.16 -0.28
CA THR A 104 -18.82 9.18 1.03
C THR A 104 -17.45 8.51 0.91
N GLY A 105 -16.55 8.76 1.86
CA GLY A 105 -15.25 8.11 1.84
C GLY A 105 -14.65 7.93 3.22
N GLU A 106 -13.82 6.91 3.36
CA GLU A 106 -12.94 6.73 4.52
C GLU A 106 -11.49 6.89 4.07
N CYS A 107 -10.76 7.82 4.70
CA CYS A 107 -9.38 8.13 4.38
C CYS A 107 -8.45 7.79 5.53
N THR A 108 -7.27 7.28 5.19
CA THR A 108 -6.11 7.17 6.08
C THR A 108 -4.98 8.05 5.55
N ALA A 109 -4.33 8.83 6.41
CA ALA A 109 -3.19 9.65 6.04
C ALA A 109 -2.12 9.68 7.12
N THR A 110 -0.86 9.76 6.70
CA THR A 110 0.28 10.06 7.56
C THR A 110 0.79 11.45 7.22
N VAL A 111 0.83 12.36 8.20
CA VAL A 111 1.18 13.77 8.00
C VAL A 111 2.25 14.18 9.01
N GLY A 112 3.38 14.67 8.52
CA GLY A 112 4.46 15.24 9.35
C GLY A 112 4.23 16.71 9.66
N LYS A 113 4.48 17.13 10.90
CA LYS A 113 4.51 18.55 11.32
C LYS A 113 5.95 19.03 11.42
N ARG A 114 6.25 20.12 10.71
CA ARG A 114 7.57 20.78 10.67
C ARG A 114 7.71 21.86 11.75
N GLU A 115 8.94 22.30 12.00
CA GLU A 115 9.26 23.40 12.93
C GLU A 115 8.48 24.68 12.60
N ASN A 116 8.32 25.01 11.31
CA ASN A 116 7.51 26.14 10.82
C ASN A 116 5.98 25.91 10.90
N MET A 117 5.50 24.92 11.66
CA MET A 117 4.10 24.47 11.70
C MET A 117 3.49 24.07 10.34
N LYS A 118 4.33 23.83 9.32
CA LYS A 118 3.93 23.30 8.02
C LYS A 118 3.58 21.82 8.17
N PHE A 119 2.45 21.41 7.59
CA PHE A 119 2.01 20.01 7.58
C PHE A 119 2.26 19.40 6.19
N SER A 120 3.03 18.32 6.13
CA SER A 120 3.43 17.64 4.90
C SER A 120 2.88 16.22 4.85
N VAL A 121 2.03 15.92 3.86
CA VAL A 121 1.35 14.63 3.70
C VAL A 121 2.30 13.59 3.09
N ALA A 122 2.78 12.67 3.93
CA ALA A 122 3.72 11.61 3.56
C ALA A 122 3.02 10.48 2.78
N THR A 123 1.90 9.98 3.30
CA THR A 123 1.07 8.96 2.64
C THR A 123 -0.40 9.28 2.82
N GLN A 124 -1.22 8.92 1.84
CA GLN A 124 -2.67 9.08 1.90
C GLN A 124 -3.35 8.03 1.03
N THR A 125 -4.46 7.49 1.52
CA THR A 125 -5.34 6.57 0.80
C THR A 125 -6.77 6.89 1.18
N CYS A 126 -7.67 6.99 0.21
CA CYS A 126 -9.08 7.27 0.43
C CYS A 126 -9.93 6.25 -0.33
N ASN A 127 -10.74 5.50 0.40
CA ASN A 127 -11.70 4.55 -0.15
C ASN A 127 -13.04 5.26 -0.32
N ILE A 128 -13.35 5.68 -1.54
CA ILE A 128 -14.62 6.36 -1.86
C ILE A 128 -15.70 5.31 -2.12
N THR A 129 -16.81 5.42 -1.40
CA THR A 129 -18.08 4.76 -1.68
C THR A 129 -18.94 5.72 -2.51
N PRO A 130 -19.21 5.44 -3.80
CA PRO A 130 -20.16 6.25 -4.56
C PRO A 130 -21.53 6.24 -3.89
N GLY A 131 -22.24 7.37 -3.93
CA GLY A 131 -23.66 7.40 -3.58
C GLY A 131 -24.47 6.57 -4.58
N LYS A 132 -25.77 6.36 -4.32
CA LYS A 132 -26.64 5.53 -5.19
C LYS A 132 -26.88 6.09 -6.62
N GLY A 133 -26.19 7.16 -7.01
CA GLY A 133 -26.30 7.78 -8.32
C GLY A 133 -25.46 7.06 -9.37
N SER A 134 -25.89 7.09 -10.63
CA SER A 134 -25.32 6.31 -11.73
C SER A 134 -23.79 6.27 -11.73
N VAL A 135 -23.25 5.05 -11.78
CA VAL A 135 -21.86 4.81 -12.19
C VAL A 135 -21.69 5.42 -13.58
N VAL A 136 -20.92 6.50 -13.66
CA VAL A 136 -20.52 7.10 -14.94
C VAL A 136 -19.41 6.23 -15.53
N THR A 137 -19.79 5.06 -16.06
CA THR A 137 -19.06 4.43 -17.15
C THR A 137 -19.27 5.30 -18.38
N SER A 138 -18.50 6.39 -18.47
CA SER A 138 -18.47 7.26 -19.65
C SER A 138 -17.86 6.49 -20.82
N GLN A 139 -18.73 5.84 -21.59
CA GLN A 139 -18.44 5.53 -22.97
C GLN A 139 -18.28 6.88 -23.70
N TYR A 140 -17.05 7.21 -24.06
CA TYR A 140 -16.69 8.54 -24.53
C TYR A 140 -17.06 8.74 -26.01
N ASP A 141 -18.34 9.01 -26.28
CA ASP A 141 -18.89 9.17 -27.64
C ASP A 141 -18.40 10.44 -28.40
N CYS A 142 -17.53 11.25 -27.78
CA CYS A 142 -16.99 12.49 -28.34
C CYS A 142 -15.47 12.37 -28.63
N LEU A 143 -15.07 12.29 -29.90
CA LEU A 143 -13.65 12.14 -30.26
C LEU A 143 -12.77 13.35 -29.88
N GLY A 144 -13.30 14.57 -29.89
CA GLY A 144 -12.57 15.82 -29.63
C GLY A 144 -12.61 16.33 -28.18
N CYS A 145 -13.23 15.57 -27.26
CA CYS A 145 -13.31 15.94 -25.86
C CYS A 145 -12.02 15.54 -25.10
N VAL A 146 -11.79 16.15 -23.93
CA VAL A 146 -10.65 15.79 -23.06
C VAL A 146 -11.00 14.49 -22.35
N HIS A 147 -10.17 13.46 -22.53
CA HIS A 147 -10.37 12.13 -21.94
C HIS A 147 -9.21 11.76 -21.03
N PRO A 148 -9.46 11.14 -19.86
CA PRO A 148 -8.40 10.52 -19.09
C PRO A 148 -7.81 9.33 -19.86
N ILE A 149 -6.50 9.19 -19.79
CA ILE A 149 -5.76 8.05 -20.35
C ILE A 149 -4.96 7.37 -19.23
N SER A 150 -4.56 6.11 -19.45
CA SER A 150 -3.77 5.39 -18.44
C SER A 150 -2.48 6.15 -18.11
N THR A 151 -2.18 6.26 -16.82
CA THR A 151 -0.92 6.83 -16.31
C THR A 151 0.30 6.00 -16.69
N THR A 152 0.09 4.76 -17.14
CA THR A 152 1.11 3.86 -17.70
C THR A 152 1.03 3.72 -19.23
N SER A 153 0.35 4.64 -19.92
CA SER A 153 0.25 4.60 -21.39
C SER A 153 1.60 4.93 -22.04
N PRO A 154 2.14 4.09 -22.94
CA PRO A 154 3.39 4.40 -23.65
C PRO A 154 3.26 5.61 -24.61
N GLU A 155 2.04 6.08 -24.89
CA GLU A 155 1.81 7.36 -25.58
C GLU A 155 2.37 8.56 -24.80
N LEU A 156 2.57 8.43 -23.49
CA LEU A 156 3.12 9.48 -22.62
C LEU A 156 4.65 9.57 -22.68
N ASP A 157 5.36 8.50 -23.06
CA ASP A 157 6.82 8.42 -23.06
C ASP A 157 7.51 9.61 -23.76
N PRO A 158 7.12 10.06 -24.98
CA PRO A 158 7.73 11.23 -25.61
C PRO A 158 7.46 12.54 -24.86
N VAL A 159 6.26 12.69 -24.27
CA VAL A 159 5.88 13.90 -23.51
C VAL A 159 6.65 13.95 -22.19
N LEU A 160 6.65 12.86 -21.42
CA LEU A 160 7.37 12.73 -20.16
C LEU A 160 8.89 12.81 -20.35
N GLY A 161 9.44 12.19 -21.39
CA GLY A 161 10.86 12.29 -21.72
C GLY A 161 11.29 13.73 -21.99
N HIS A 162 10.53 14.46 -22.82
CA HIS A 162 10.76 15.88 -23.08
C HIS A 162 10.59 16.73 -21.83
N ALA A 163 9.56 16.46 -21.03
CA ALA A 163 9.25 17.17 -19.81
C ALA A 163 10.33 17.09 -18.72
N ILE A 164 10.87 15.89 -18.49
CA ILE A 164 11.97 15.67 -17.55
C ILE A 164 13.25 16.32 -18.08
N GLN A 165 13.50 16.29 -19.39
CA GLN A 165 14.63 17.00 -19.98
C GLN A 165 14.48 18.53 -19.86
N HIS A 166 13.27 19.05 -20.11
CA HIS A 166 12.93 20.47 -19.99
C HIS A 166 13.14 20.96 -18.55
N PHE A 167 12.60 20.25 -17.56
CA PHE A 167 12.78 20.56 -16.14
C PHE A 167 14.27 20.57 -15.77
N ASN A 168 15.02 19.55 -16.18
CA ASN A 168 16.45 19.47 -15.87
C ASN A 168 17.28 20.58 -16.53
N ASN A 169 16.88 21.07 -17.72
CA ASN A 169 17.60 22.14 -18.41
C ASN A 169 17.25 23.55 -17.88
N HIS A 170 16.01 23.78 -17.43
CA HIS A 170 15.52 25.11 -17.05
C HIS A 170 15.41 25.35 -15.53
N THR A 171 16.14 24.58 -14.72
CA THR A 171 16.15 24.73 -13.26
C THR A 171 17.55 24.89 -12.68
N ASP A 172 17.69 25.77 -11.68
CA ASP A 172 18.96 26.05 -10.99
C ASP A 172 19.39 24.94 -10.00
N ARG A 173 18.65 23.82 -9.93
CA ARG A 173 18.99 22.69 -9.06
C ARG A 173 20.32 22.05 -9.50
N SER A 174 21.16 21.68 -8.54
CA SER A 174 22.50 21.13 -8.75
C SER A 174 22.55 19.67 -9.20
N HIS A 175 21.42 18.97 -9.12
CA HIS A 175 21.25 17.56 -9.46
C HIS A 175 20.19 17.36 -10.54
N LEU A 176 20.30 16.25 -11.28
CA LEU A 176 19.28 15.81 -12.22
C LEU A 176 18.12 15.14 -11.46
N PHE A 177 16.91 15.32 -11.94
CA PHE A 177 15.68 14.72 -11.44
C PHE A 177 15.15 13.69 -12.43
N ALA A 178 14.62 12.58 -11.94
CA ALA A 178 13.97 11.53 -12.72
C ALA A 178 12.46 11.50 -12.45
N LEU A 179 11.71 10.88 -13.37
CA LEU A 179 10.29 10.60 -13.17
C LEU A 179 10.12 9.53 -12.08
N LYS A 180 9.29 9.82 -11.07
CA LYS A 180 8.94 8.89 -9.98
C LYS A 180 7.64 8.14 -10.27
N GLU A 181 6.58 8.88 -10.56
CA GLU A 181 5.23 8.36 -10.79
C GLU A 181 4.36 9.36 -11.56
N VAL A 182 3.45 8.87 -12.41
CA VAL A 182 2.44 9.70 -13.09
C VAL A 182 1.13 9.62 -12.29
N LYS A 183 0.61 10.77 -11.84
CA LYS A 183 -0.62 10.87 -11.03
C LYS A 183 -1.86 10.93 -11.89
N LYS A 184 -1.82 11.72 -12.95
CA LYS A 184 -2.96 12.02 -13.82
C LYS A 184 -2.44 12.21 -15.25
N ALA A 185 -3.17 11.67 -16.22
CA ALA A 185 -2.91 11.91 -17.62
C ALA A 185 -4.24 12.08 -18.37
N GLN A 186 -4.32 13.14 -19.18
CA GLN A 186 -5.46 13.47 -20.02
C GLN A 186 -4.98 13.78 -21.43
N ARG A 187 -5.81 13.42 -22.42
CA ARG A 187 -5.55 13.65 -23.85
C ARG A 187 -6.80 14.18 -24.55
N GLN A 188 -6.62 15.12 -25.46
CA GLN A 188 -7.65 15.62 -26.36
C GLN A 188 -7.17 15.47 -27.81
N VAL A 189 -8.04 14.98 -28.71
CA VAL A 189 -7.76 14.96 -30.14
C VAL A 189 -8.18 16.29 -30.77
N VAL A 190 -7.26 16.92 -31.47
CA VAL A 190 -7.44 18.20 -32.20
C VAL A 190 -6.85 18.04 -33.61
N ALA A 191 -6.20 19.05 -34.18
CA ALA A 191 -5.34 18.91 -35.37
C ALA A 191 -3.97 18.25 -35.02
N GLY A 192 -4.00 17.22 -34.19
CA GLY A 192 -2.89 16.73 -33.37
C GLY A 192 -3.43 16.25 -32.01
N TRP A 193 -2.63 16.32 -30.96
CA TRP A 193 -3.04 15.93 -29.60
C TRP A 193 -2.61 16.96 -28.56
N ASN A 194 -3.56 17.40 -27.72
CA ASN A 194 -3.22 18.08 -26.47
C ASN A 194 -3.08 17.03 -25.37
N TYR A 195 -2.04 17.14 -24.57
CA TYR A 195 -1.83 16.37 -23.34
C TYR A 195 -1.83 17.31 -22.14
N GLU A 196 -2.50 16.89 -21.07
CA GLU A 196 -2.33 17.44 -19.73
C GLU A 196 -1.88 16.30 -18.81
N VAL A 197 -0.69 16.43 -18.23
CA VAL A 197 -0.07 15.36 -17.42
C VAL A 197 0.37 15.94 -16.09
N THR A 198 -0.01 15.28 -14.99
CA THR A 198 0.48 15.59 -13.64
C THR A 198 1.26 14.40 -13.11
N TYR A 199 2.49 14.64 -12.66
CA TYR A 199 3.44 13.61 -12.27
C TYR A 199 4.39 14.11 -11.18
N VAL A 200 5.04 13.17 -10.52
CA VAL A 200 6.03 13.42 -9.47
C VAL A 200 7.42 13.14 -10.01
N ILE A 201 8.36 14.03 -9.69
CA ILE A 201 9.79 13.88 -9.98
C ILE A 201 10.59 13.73 -8.68
N GLU A 202 11.73 13.05 -8.74
CA GLU A 202 12.63 12.88 -7.61
C GLU A 202 14.09 13.11 -7.99
N GLN A 203 14.86 13.70 -7.08
CA GLN A 203 16.26 14.02 -7.27
C GLN A 203 17.12 12.76 -7.31
N THR A 204 18.08 12.72 -8.24
CA THR A 204 19.04 11.63 -8.40
C THR A 204 20.42 11.99 -7.84
N ASN A 205 21.26 10.98 -7.65
CA ASN A 205 22.67 11.13 -7.29
C ASN A 205 23.51 11.88 -8.35
N CYS A 206 23.05 11.95 -9.61
CA CYS A 206 23.77 12.63 -10.70
C CYS A 206 23.75 14.15 -10.54
N SER A 207 24.93 14.77 -10.41
CA SER A 207 25.06 16.24 -10.47
C SER A 207 25.02 16.74 -11.91
N LYS A 208 24.40 17.90 -12.15
CA LYS A 208 24.40 18.58 -13.46
C LYS A 208 25.80 19.04 -13.91
N LYS A 209 26.79 19.04 -13.01
CA LYS A 209 28.20 19.32 -13.34
C LYS A 209 28.87 18.18 -14.11
N ASP A 210 28.53 16.94 -13.74
CA ASP A 210 29.17 15.73 -14.25
C ASP A 210 28.29 15.03 -15.31
N PHE A 211 26.98 15.26 -15.29
CA PHE A 211 25.99 14.66 -16.18
C PHE A 211 25.11 15.73 -16.86
N LEU A 212 25.15 15.77 -18.20
CA LEU A 212 24.32 16.66 -19.03
C LEU A 212 22.86 16.16 -19.18
N PHE A 213 22.63 14.86 -18.98
CA PHE A 213 21.35 14.19 -19.14
C PHE A 213 21.28 12.96 -18.23
N LEU A 214 20.06 12.46 -17.97
CA LEU A 214 19.87 11.24 -17.18
C LEU A 214 20.49 10.03 -17.89
N THR A 215 21.33 9.31 -17.17
CA THR A 215 21.89 8.02 -17.60
C THR A 215 21.32 6.88 -16.75
N PRO A 216 21.43 5.60 -17.16
CA PRO A 216 21.01 4.46 -16.34
C PRO A 216 21.70 4.36 -14.97
N ASP A 217 22.85 5.04 -14.79
CA ASP A 217 23.58 5.10 -13.54
C ASP A 217 23.00 6.13 -12.53
N CYS A 218 22.11 7.02 -12.99
CA CYS A 218 21.43 8.00 -12.15
C CYS A 218 20.33 7.32 -11.32
N LYS A 219 20.58 7.21 -10.02
CA LYS A 219 19.68 6.58 -9.04
C LYS A 219 19.04 7.63 -8.14
N SER A 220 17.75 7.47 -7.87
CA SER A 220 16.98 8.31 -6.96
C SER A 220 17.58 8.33 -5.55
N LEU A 221 17.61 9.52 -4.94
CA LEU A 221 18.07 9.70 -3.56
C LEU A 221 16.89 9.52 -2.59
N LEU A 222 17.07 8.67 -1.57
CA LEU A 222 16.03 8.40 -0.56
C LEU A 222 15.59 9.65 0.22
N ASN A 223 16.49 10.62 0.36
CA ASN A 223 16.25 11.94 0.97
C ASN A 223 16.47 13.06 -0.05
N GLY A 224 16.21 12.81 -1.34
CA GLY A 224 16.33 13.80 -2.40
C GLY A 224 15.11 14.71 -2.50
N ASP A 225 15.31 15.92 -3.01
CA ASP A 225 14.21 16.81 -3.38
C ASP A 225 13.20 16.08 -4.28
N THR A 226 11.92 16.30 -4.01
CA THR A 226 10.79 15.77 -4.79
C THR A 226 10.03 16.94 -5.40
N GLY A 227 9.41 16.78 -6.56
CA GLY A 227 8.57 17.81 -7.17
C GLY A 227 7.26 17.24 -7.68
N GLU A 228 6.19 18.03 -7.65
CA GLU A 228 4.95 17.72 -8.38
C GLU A 228 4.86 18.69 -9.56
N CYS A 229 4.74 18.15 -10.76
CA CYS A 229 4.75 18.88 -12.02
C CYS A 229 3.43 18.68 -12.76
N THR A 230 2.91 19.76 -13.35
CA THR A 230 1.79 19.75 -14.29
C THR A 230 2.27 20.34 -15.61
N ASP A 231 2.14 19.55 -16.68
CA ASP A 231 2.54 19.93 -18.03
C ASP A 231 1.34 19.98 -18.97
N HIS A 232 1.36 20.97 -19.86
CA HIS A 232 0.49 21.07 -21.02
C HIS A 232 1.33 20.99 -22.29
N ALA A 233 1.13 19.95 -23.10
CA ALA A 233 1.90 19.71 -24.32
C ALA A 233 0.98 19.57 -25.52
N TYR A 234 1.30 20.26 -26.62
CA TYR A 234 0.66 20.06 -27.92
C TYR A 234 1.60 19.29 -28.85
N MET A 235 1.13 18.14 -29.32
CA MET A 235 1.83 17.27 -30.25
C MET A 235 1.19 17.36 -31.65
N ASP A 236 2.01 17.64 -32.66
CA ASP A 236 1.55 17.70 -34.05
C ASP A 236 1.25 16.30 -34.64
N PRO A 237 0.58 16.19 -35.80
CA PRO A 237 0.31 14.91 -36.46
C PRO A 237 1.57 14.15 -36.93
N GLN A 238 2.76 14.75 -36.80
CA GLN A 238 4.06 14.13 -37.06
C GLN A 238 4.75 13.63 -35.77
N LEU A 239 4.01 13.59 -34.65
CA LEU A 239 4.44 13.14 -33.32
C LEU A 239 5.54 14.00 -32.70
N LYS A 240 5.61 15.30 -33.05
CA LYS A 240 6.54 16.26 -32.44
C LYS A 240 5.81 17.18 -31.48
N ILE A 241 6.45 17.46 -30.35
CA ILE A 241 5.97 18.45 -29.38
C ILE A 241 6.22 19.84 -30.00
N ALA A 242 5.16 20.49 -30.43
CA ALA A 242 5.18 21.78 -31.10
C ALA A 242 4.89 22.96 -30.15
N SER A 243 4.28 22.69 -28.98
CA SER A 243 4.19 23.62 -27.86
C SER A 243 4.27 22.86 -26.54
N PHE A 244 4.90 23.46 -25.54
CA PHE A 244 5.10 22.87 -24.22
C PHE A 244 5.07 23.96 -23.15
N SER A 245 4.35 23.70 -22.06
CA SER A 245 4.30 24.53 -20.86
C SER A 245 4.35 23.62 -19.65
N GLN A 246 5.15 24.01 -18.65
CA GLN A 246 5.43 23.20 -17.47
C GLN A 246 5.39 24.09 -16.23
N LYS A 247 4.68 23.63 -15.20
CA LYS A 247 4.73 24.19 -13.84
C LYS A 247 5.13 23.07 -12.88
N CYS A 248 6.18 23.28 -12.09
CA CYS A 248 6.61 22.34 -11.06
C CYS A 248 6.73 23.02 -9.70
N ASP A 249 6.06 22.46 -8.70
CA ASP A 249 6.16 22.86 -7.31
C ASP A 249 7.14 21.90 -6.60
N LEU A 250 8.24 22.44 -6.05
CA LEU A 250 9.35 21.66 -5.48
C LEU A 250 9.30 21.58 -3.95
N PHE A 251 9.51 20.38 -3.44
CA PHE A 251 9.54 20.01 -2.03
C PHE A 251 10.96 19.51 -1.70
N PRO A 252 11.70 20.16 -0.78
CA PRO A 252 13.04 19.72 -0.44
C PRO A 252 13.05 18.28 0.11
N GLY A 253 14.16 17.56 -0.02
CA GLY A 253 14.25 16.17 0.46
C GLY A 253 14.01 16.01 1.97
N GLU A 254 14.30 17.08 2.72
CA GLU A 254 13.96 17.23 4.14
C GLU A 254 12.44 17.24 4.37
N ASP A 255 11.65 17.76 3.42
CA ASP A 255 10.18 17.78 3.43
C ASP A 255 9.55 16.42 3.08
N PHE A 256 10.28 15.50 2.44
CA PHE A 256 9.85 14.10 2.28
C PHE A 256 10.18 13.31 3.56
N VAL A 257 9.16 12.93 4.32
CA VAL A 257 9.33 11.87 5.30
C VAL A 257 8.83 10.58 4.67
N PRO A 258 9.65 9.52 4.54
CA PRO A 258 9.07 8.20 4.40
C PRO A 258 8.07 8.00 5.56
N PRO A 259 6.87 7.44 5.32
CA PRO A 259 5.97 7.08 6.42
C PRO A 259 6.79 6.32 7.46
N PRO A 260 6.63 6.59 8.77
CA PRO A 260 7.50 6.02 9.79
C PRO A 260 7.49 4.52 9.56
N THR A 261 8.62 4.01 9.03
CA THR A 261 8.72 2.58 8.70
C THR A 261 8.36 1.90 9.99
N LEU A 262 7.31 1.09 9.97
CA LEU A 262 6.88 0.37 11.15
C LEU A 262 8.10 -0.46 11.52
N ARG A 263 8.92 0.01 12.47
CA ARG A 263 10.13 -0.69 12.92
C ARG A 263 9.68 -1.78 13.87
N CYS A 264 8.75 -2.61 13.41
CA CYS A 264 8.53 -3.94 13.92
C CYS A 264 9.90 -4.63 13.88
N VAL A 265 10.50 -4.75 15.05
CA VAL A 265 11.80 -5.38 15.27
C VAL A 265 11.78 -6.80 14.68
N GLY A 266 10.63 -7.47 14.74
CA GLY A 266 10.36 -8.77 14.15
C GLY A 266 9.64 -8.82 12.81
N CYS A 267 9.67 -7.78 11.97
CA CYS A 267 9.33 -7.92 10.55
C CYS A 267 10.56 -8.37 9.74
N PRO A 268 10.41 -9.20 8.68
CA PRO A 268 11.49 -9.48 7.75
C PRO A 268 11.95 -8.22 7.03
N LYS A 269 13.24 -7.91 7.13
CA LYS A 269 13.89 -6.79 6.44
C LYS A 269 14.84 -7.35 5.38
N LYS A 270 14.79 -6.81 4.16
CA LYS A 270 15.80 -7.11 3.14
C LYS A 270 17.16 -6.60 3.60
N ILE A 271 18.19 -7.42 3.41
CA ILE A 271 19.59 -7.07 3.67
C ILE A 271 20.41 -7.20 2.38
N PRO A 272 21.48 -6.41 2.21
CA PRO A 272 22.39 -6.55 1.06
C PRO A 272 22.95 -7.96 0.98
N VAL A 273 23.05 -8.50 -0.24
CA VAL A 273 23.51 -9.89 -0.50
C VAL A 273 25.00 -10.08 -0.21
N ASP A 274 25.74 -8.98 -0.11
CA ASP A 274 27.15 -8.84 0.27
C ASP A 274 27.35 -8.50 1.76
N SER A 275 26.28 -8.48 2.57
CA SER A 275 26.37 -8.20 4.01
C SER A 275 27.23 -9.24 4.73
N PRO A 276 28.19 -8.84 5.60
CA PRO A 276 28.99 -9.78 6.39
C PRO A 276 28.13 -10.61 7.36
N GLU A 277 26.95 -10.13 7.73
CA GLU A 277 25.97 -10.86 8.55
C GLU A 277 25.49 -12.17 7.90
N LEU A 278 25.67 -12.32 6.58
CA LEU A 278 25.30 -13.52 5.84
C LEU A 278 26.38 -14.62 5.85
N GLU A 279 27.62 -14.35 6.27
CA GLU A 279 28.70 -15.35 6.19
C GLU A 279 28.39 -16.63 6.98
N GLU A 280 27.93 -16.50 8.23
CA GLU A 280 27.51 -17.64 9.04
C GLU A 280 26.24 -18.34 8.51
N PRO A 281 25.13 -17.63 8.23
CA PRO A 281 23.94 -18.22 7.60
C PRO A 281 24.21 -18.97 6.30
N LEU A 282 25.02 -18.40 5.38
CA LEU A 282 25.39 -19.03 4.12
C LEU A 282 26.25 -20.29 4.35
N ARG A 283 27.20 -20.24 5.30
CA ARG A 283 27.98 -21.43 5.70
C ARG A 283 27.08 -22.55 6.22
N HIS A 284 26.14 -22.25 7.12
CA HIS A 284 25.18 -23.26 7.61
C HIS A 284 24.26 -23.78 6.50
N SER A 285 23.85 -22.91 5.57
CA SER A 285 23.02 -23.30 4.42
C SER A 285 23.74 -24.28 3.49
N ILE A 286 25.00 -24.00 3.12
CA ILE A 286 25.73 -24.88 2.20
C ILE A 286 26.18 -26.19 2.85
N THR A 287 26.47 -26.20 4.16
CA THR A 287 26.68 -27.44 4.92
C THR A 287 25.40 -28.29 4.96
N LYS A 288 24.24 -27.68 5.23
CA LYS A 288 22.95 -28.38 5.28
C LYS A 288 22.55 -28.97 3.92
N LEU A 289 22.64 -28.17 2.85
CA LEU A 289 22.42 -28.62 1.47
C LEU A 289 23.28 -29.84 1.13
N ASN A 290 24.57 -29.80 1.43
CA ASN A 290 25.47 -30.90 1.07
C ASN A 290 25.30 -32.16 1.91
N ALA A 291 24.79 -32.04 3.14
CA ALA A 291 24.45 -33.17 4.00
C ALA A 291 23.13 -33.86 3.62
N GLU A 292 22.16 -33.11 3.08
CA GLU A 292 20.85 -33.64 2.68
C GLU A 292 20.75 -34.04 1.21
N ASN A 293 21.60 -33.47 0.34
CA ASN A 293 21.67 -33.86 -1.05
C ASN A 293 22.45 -35.18 -1.23
N ASN A 294 21.82 -36.19 -1.85
CA ASN A 294 22.43 -37.49 -2.17
C ASN A 294 23.32 -37.49 -3.43
N GLY A 295 23.53 -36.34 -4.08
CA GLY A 295 24.44 -36.20 -5.22
C GLY A 295 25.90 -36.56 -4.89
N THR A 296 26.62 -37.10 -5.87
CA THR A 296 28.02 -37.59 -5.77
C THR A 296 29.05 -36.48 -5.55
N PHE A 297 28.78 -35.28 -6.05
CA PHE A 297 29.63 -34.10 -5.90
C PHE A 297 29.08 -33.11 -4.87
N TYR A 298 29.96 -32.35 -4.25
CA TYR A 298 29.56 -31.21 -3.42
C TYR A 298 29.01 -30.07 -4.28
N PHE A 299 28.10 -29.29 -3.72
CA PHE A 299 27.60 -28.04 -4.28
C PHE A 299 28.23 -26.85 -3.55
N LYS A 300 28.38 -25.73 -4.26
CA LYS A 300 28.83 -24.44 -3.74
C LYS A 300 27.79 -23.37 -4.10
N ILE A 301 27.62 -22.37 -3.24
CA ILE A 301 26.79 -21.19 -3.57
C ILE A 301 27.44 -20.45 -4.75
N ASP A 302 26.66 -20.18 -5.79
CA ASP A 302 27.08 -19.49 -7.01
C ASP A 302 26.69 -18.00 -6.93
N VAL A 303 25.40 -17.72 -6.77
CA VAL A 303 24.85 -16.36 -6.61
C VAL A 303 23.78 -16.35 -5.53
N VAL A 304 23.84 -15.36 -4.62
CA VAL A 304 22.73 -15.05 -3.70
C VAL A 304 21.79 -14.08 -4.42
N GLU A 305 20.53 -14.47 -4.60
CA GLU A 305 19.50 -13.69 -5.30
C GLU A 305 18.86 -12.66 -4.35
N THR A 306 18.41 -13.13 -3.18
CA THR A 306 17.79 -12.28 -2.15
C THR A 306 18.14 -12.76 -0.75
N ALA A 307 18.14 -11.83 0.21
CA ALA A 307 18.32 -12.14 1.62
C ALA A 307 17.43 -11.26 2.49
N THR A 308 16.85 -11.85 3.52
CA THR A 308 16.08 -11.15 4.56
C THR A 308 16.49 -11.61 5.95
N THR A 309 16.41 -10.70 6.93
CA THR A 309 16.64 -10.97 8.35
C THR A 309 15.43 -10.54 9.18
N GLN A 310 15.14 -11.27 10.25
CA GLN A 310 13.99 -11.06 11.13
C GLN A 310 14.40 -11.38 12.58
N VAL A 311 14.19 -10.44 13.52
CA VAL A 311 14.45 -10.68 14.94
C VAL A 311 13.20 -11.27 15.61
N VAL A 312 13.34 -12.46 16.18
CA VAL A 312 12.28 -13.17 16.92
C VAL A 312 12.84 -13.57 18.29
N SER A 313 12.55 -14.75 18.82
CA SER A 313 13.33 -15.37 19.91
C SER A 313 14.72 -15.86 19.45
N GLY A 314 15.39 -15.05 18.62
CA GLY A 314 16.63 -15.33 17.92
C GLY A 314 16.72 -14.44 16.67
N VAL A 315 17.55 -14.80 15.70
CA VAL A 315 17.61 -14.15 14.38
C VAL A 315 17.29 -15.19 13.31
N LYS A 316 16.24 -14.93 12.52
CA LYS A 316 15.85 -15.76 11.39
C LYS A 316 16.28 -15.09 10.09
N TYR A 317 17.10 -15.79 9.32
CA TYR A 317 17.46 -15.44 7.95
C TYR A 317 16.61 -16.26 6.96
N VAL A 318 16.13 -15.62 5.90
CA VAL A 318 15.60 -16.32 4.71
C VAL A 318 16.39 -15.85 3.50
N ILE A 319 17.03 -16.79 2.82
CA ILE A 319 18.03 -16.55 1.77
C ILE A 319 17.65 -17.35 0.53
N GLU A 320 17.53 -16.69 -0.60
CA GLU A 320 17.36 -17.30 -1.92
C GLU A 320 18.71 -17.26 -2.66
N PHE A 321 19.18 -18.41 -3.14
CA PHE A 321 20.46 -18.52 -3.82
C PHE A 321 20.45 -19.63 -4.86
N THR A 322 21.33 -19.51 -5.85
CA THR A 322 21.68 -20.61 -6.75
C THR A 322 22.89 -21.35 -6.21
N ALA A 323 22.85 -22.67 -6.27
CA ALA A 323 23.97 -23.55 -5.94
C ALA A 323 24.42 -24.28 -7.19
N ARG A 324 25.73 -24.34 -7.41
CA ARG A 324 26.35 -25.03 -8.54
C ARG A 324 27.16 -26.22 -8.05
N GLU A 325 27.02 -27.34 -8.74
CA GLU A 325 27.82 -28.54 -8.52
C GLU A 325 29.33 -28.23 -8.69
N THR A 326 30.18 -28.87 -7.89
CA THR A 326 31.65 -28.69 -7.91
C THR A 326 32.35 -29.90 -8.50
N THR A 327 33.65 -29.78 -8.74
CA THR A 327 34.50 -30.92 -9.14
C THR A 327 34.86 -31.86 -7.98
N CYS A 328 34.51 -31.52 -6.73
CA CYS A 328 34.84 -32.30 -5.54
C CYS A 328 33.81 -33.40 -5.26
N SER A 329 34.22 -34.67 -5.41
CA SER A 329 33.42 -35.84 -4.99
C SER A 329 33.33 -35.95 -3.46
N LYS A 330 32.15 -36.36 -2.96
CA LYS A 330 31.88 -36.67 -1.55
C LYS A 330 32.50 -38.00 -1.09
N GLU A 331 32.85 -38.88 -2.02
CA GLU A 331 33.51 -40.16 -1.70
C GLU A 331 34.98 -39.96 -1.32
N THR A 332 35.66 -39.01 -1.98
CA THR A 332 37.09 -38.74 -1.78
C THR A 332 37.36 -37.60 -0.80
N ASN A 333 36.42 -36.66 -0.64
CA ASN A 333 36.54 -35.54 0.30
C ASN A 333 35.52 -35.70 1.43
N LYS A 334 35.99 -35.64 2.68
CA LYS A 334 35.11 -35.73 3.87
C LYS A 334 34.21 -34.49 4.05
N GLU A 335 34.65 -33.34 3.55
CA GLU A 335 33.95 -32.05 3.65
C GLU A 335 34.23 -31.19 2.40
N LEU A 336 33.35 -30.20 2.14
CA LEU A 336 33.56 -29.18 1.12
C LEU A 336 34.73 -28.26 1.50
N THR A 337 35.88 -28.43 0.86
CA THR A 337 37.06 -27.57 1.10
C THR A 337 36.99 -26.28 0.28
N LYS A 338 37.71 -25.23 0.72
CA LYS A 338 37.78 -23.94 -0.01
C LYS A 338 38.33 -24.07 -1.44
N ASN A 339 39.10 -25.13 -1.71
CA ASN A 339 39.75 -25.38 -3.00
C ASN A 339 38.82 -26.04 -4.04
N CYS A 340 37.57 -26.36 -3.67
CA CYS A 340 36.60 -26.93 -4.58
C CYS A 340 36.09 -25.87 -5.58
N GLU A 341 36.47 -26.03 -6.84
CA GLU A 341 36.01 -25.22 -7.96
C GLU A 341 34.61 -25.63 -8.42
N ALA A 342 33.79 -24.65 -8.82
CA ALA A 342 32.46 -24.91 -9.34
C ALA A 342 32.55 -25.41 -10.79
N ASN A 343 31.86 -26.51 -11.11
CA ASN A 343 31.86 -27.09 -12.44
C ASN A 343 31.00 -26.22 -13.37
N LYS A 344 31.62 -25.68 -14.42
CA LYS A 344 30.94 -24.80 -15.40
C LYS A 344 29.79 -25.50 -16.15
N LEU A 345 29.84 -26.83 -16.25
CA LEU A 345 28.80 -27.68 -16.85
C LEU A 345 28.05 -28.50 -15.79
N GLY A 346 28.30 -28.26 -14.51
CA GLY A 346 27.66 -28.98 -13.41
C GLY A 346 26.22 -28.55 -13.18
N GLU A 347 25.48 -29.37 -12.46
CA GLU A 347 24.08 -29.09 -12.12
C GLU A 347 23.92 -27.75 -11.38
N ILE A 348 22.84 -27.02 -11.70
CA ILE A 348 22.46 -25.79 -11.01
C ILE A 348 21.15 -26.06 -10.26
N LEU A 349 21.16 -25.80 -8.96
CA LEU A 349 19.97 -25.84 -8.11
C LEU A 349 19.57 -24.40 -7.73
N ARG A 350 18.26 -24.12 -7.72
CA ARG A 350 17.72 -22.91 -7.08
C ARG A 350 17.23 -23.28 -5.69
N CYS A 351 17.69 -22.56 -4.68
CA CYS A 351 17.57 -22.94 -3.29
C CYS A 351 17.00 -21.80 -2.43
N THR A 352 16.16 -22.17 -1.47
CA THR A 352 15.69 -21.28 -0.40
C THR A 352 16.13 -21.86 0.95
N ALA A 353 17.01 -21.15 1.65
CA ALA A 353 17.41 -21.47 3.01
C ALA A 353 16.61 -20.64 4.03
N ASN A 354 16.17 -21.30 5.09
CA ASN A 354 15.72 -20.67 6.33
C ASN A 354 16.77 -21.02 7.40
N VAL A 355 17.47 -20.02 7.95
CA VAL A 355 18.48 -20.24 9.00
C VAL A 355 18.07 -19.49 10.24
N TYR A 356 17.73 -20.22 11.30
CA TYR A 356 17.34 -19.66 12.59
C TYR A 356 18.46 -19.82 13.61
N ILE A 357 19.02 -18.70 14.05
CA ILE A 357 20.13 -18.61 15.00
C ILE A 357 19.59 -18.17 16.36
N VAL A 358 19.95 -18.87 17.42
CA VAL A 358 19.62 -18.52 18.82
C VAL A 358 20.94 -18.30 19.58
N PRO A 359 21.50 -17.06 19.57
CA PRO A 359 22.86 -16.81 20.04
C PRO A 359 23.10 -17.19 21.51
N TRP A 360 22.14 -16.90 22.40
CA TRP A 360 22.26 -17.22 23.83
C TRP A 360 22.17 -18.72 24.15
N GLU A 361 21.71 -19.55 23.22
CA GLU A 361 21.75 -21.02 23.34
C GLU A 361 22.90 -21.65 22.53
N ASN A 362 23.62 -20.87 21.73
CA ASN A 362 24.59 -21.33 20.72
C ASN A 362 24.00 -22.38 19.76
N LYS A 363 22.73 -22.21 19.35
CA LYS A 363 22.04 -23.14 18.44
C LYS A 363 21.75 -22.49 17.10
N VAL A 364 21.96 -23.26 16.03
CA VAL A 364 21.63 -22.87 14.65
C VAL A 364 20.77 -23.97 14.02
N TYR A 365 19.63 -23.58 13.48
CA TYR A 365 18.65 -24.44 12.83
C TYR A 365 18.53 -24.05 11.34
N PRO A 366 19.37 -24.63 10.46
CA PRO A 366 19.25 -24.43 9.02
C PRO A 366 18.26 -25.43 8.42
N THR A 367 17.41 -24.97 7.50
CA THR A 367 16.56 -25.77 6.63
C THR A 367 16.77 -25.27 5.21
N VAL A 368 17.06 -26.16 4.25
CA VAL A 368 17.33 -25.77 2.86
C VAL A 368 16.49 -26.60 1.92
N ASN A 369 15.66 -25.94 1.11
CA ASN A 369 14.89 -26.58 0.05
C ASN A 369 15.48 -26.15 -1.29
N CYS A 370 15.77 -27.10 -2.18
CA CYS A 370 16.35 -26.84 -3.49
C CYS A 370 15.56 -27.55 -4.61
N GLN A 371 15.56 -26.96 -5.79
CA GLN A 371 14.97 -27.51 -7.00
C GLN A 371 15.98 -27.41 -8.16
N PRO A 372 16.10 -28.44 -9.02
CA PRO A 372 17.01 -28.40 -10.16
C PRO A 372 16.50 -27.40 -11.20
N VAL A 373 17.42 -26.55 -11.69
CA VAL A 373 17.14 -25.63 -12.80
C VAL A 373 17.27 -26.43 -14.09
N ALA A 374 16.13 -26.88 -14.62
CA ALA A 374 16.07 -27.61 -15.87
C ALA A 374 16.66 -26.77 -17.01
N MET A 375 17.88 -27.07 -17.42
CA MET A 375 18.43 -26.52 -18.66
C MET A 375 17.59 -27.06 -19.82
N THR A 376 16.85 -26.17 -20.48
CA THR A 376 16.22 -26.48 -21.77
C THR A 376 17.34 -26.77 -22.77
N SER A 377 17.71 -28.05 -22.87
CA SER A 377 18.70 -28.51 -23.83
C SER A 377 18.22 -28.11 -25.22
N LEU A 378 18.95 -27.20 -25.87
CA LEU A 378 18.67 -26.77 -27.23
C LEU A 378 18.90 -27.98 -28.15
N MET A 379 17.86 -28.80 -28.33
CA MET A 379 17.87 -29.88 -29.31
C MET A 379 18.27 -29.27 -30.65
N LYS A 380 19.40 -29.72 -31.20
CA LYS A 380 19.83 -29.34 -32.54
C LYS A 380 18.70 -29.71 -33.50
N ARG A 381 18.04 -28.69 -34.03
CA ARG A 381 16.90 -28.85 -34.94
C ARG A 381 17.33 -29.73 -36.12
N PRO A 382 16.62 -30.83 -36.43
CA PRO A 382 16.91 -31.62 -37.61
C PRO A 382 16.89 -30.72 -38.86
N PRO A 383 17.84 -30.87 -39.79
CA PRO A 383 17.85 -30.07 -41.01
C PRO A 383 16.58 -30.34 -41.82
N GLY A 384 15.76 -29.30 -42.05
CA GLY A 384 14.57 -29.37 -42.92
C GLY A 384 13.29 -28.68 -42.45
N PHE A 385 13.19 -28.20 -41.20
CA PHE A 385 11.94 -27.62 -40.67
C PHE A 385 11.92 -26.07 -40.65
N SER A 386 10.91 -25.49 -41.29
CA SER A 386 10.64 -24.04 -41.36
C SER A 386 10.03 -23.49 -40.04
N PRO A 387 9.97 -22.16 -39.82
CA PRO A 387 9.83 -21.60 -38.47
C PRO A 387 8.41 -21.55 -37.90
N PHE A 388 7.35 -21.88 -38.65
CA PHE A 388 5.96 -21.64 -38.25
C PHE A 388 5.14 -22.92 -38.00
N ARG A 389 5.45 -23.65 -36.93
CA ARG A 389 4.54 -24.59 -36.26
C ARG A 389 5.08 -25.02 -34.89
N SER A 390 4.60 -24.37 -33.84
CA SER A 390 4.73 -24.86 -32.45
C SER A 390 3.54 -25.77 -32.15
N VAL A 391 3.79 -27.07 -32.01
CA VAL A 391 2.82 -28.04 -31.50
C VAL A 391 3.12 -28.25 -30.02
N PRO A 392 2.17 -28.01 -29.10
CA PRO A 392 2.31 -28.48 -27.73
C PRO A 392 2.27 -30.01 -27.73
N VAL A 393 3.33 -30.64 -27.25
CA VAL A 393 3.34 -32.09 -26.96
C VAL A 393 3.34 -32.21 -25.44
N GLU A 394 2.18 -32.55 -24.88
CA GLU A 394 2.11 -33.07 -23.52
C GLU A 394 2.58 -34.53 -23.52
N GLU A 395 3.56 -34.85 -22.68
CA GLU A 395 3.90 -36.26 -22.42
C GLU A 395 2.88 -36.87 -21.45
N THR A 396 1.85 -37.51 -22.00
CA THR A 396 1.00 -38.43 -21.23
C THR A 396 1.82 -39.66 -20.81
N LYS A 397 2.12 -39.79 -19.51
CA LYS A 397 2.37 -41.10 -18.89
C LYS A 397 1.04 -41.67 -18.40
N GLY A 398 0.53 -42.67 -19.12
CA GLY A 398 -0.74 -43.33 -18.80
C GLY A 398 -0.60 -44.61 -17.97
N GLY A 399 -1.72 -45.03 -17.38
CA GLY A 399 -1.94 -46.29 -16.67
C GLY A 399 -2.39 -46.10 -15.22
N THR A 400 -3.53 -46.63 -14.74
CA THR A 400 -4.57 -47.44 -15.40
C THR A 400 -5.92 -47.19 -14.70
N THR A 401 -7.01 -47.46 -15.41
CA THR A 401 -8.43 -47.30 -15.04
C THR A 401 -8.89 -48.04 -13.78
N ASP A 402 -9.90 -47.49 -13.09
CA ASP A 402 -11.17 -48.24 -12.95
C ASP A 402 -12.39 -47.29 -13.05
N LEU A 403 -13.48 -47.76 -13.67
CA LEU A 403 -14.82 -47.16 -13.67
C LEU A 403 -15.71 -48.08 -12.79
N ASP A 404 -16.78 -47.67 -12.10
CA ASP A 404 -17.98 -46.97 -12.56
C ASP A 404 -18.83 -46.58 -11.33
N LEU A 405 -19.73 -45.59 -11.47
CA LEU A 405 -21.18 -45.72 -11.19
C LEU A 405 -21.90 -44.35 -11.01
N ILE A 406 -22.57 -43.91 -12.08
CA ILE A 406 -24.00 -43.52 -12.14
C ILE A 406 -24.57 -42.85 -10.85
N ALA A 407 -24.72 -41.52 -10.74
CA ALA A 407 -25.62 -40.57 -11.43
C ALA A 407 -27.03 -40.35 -10.78
N ALA A 408 -27.52 -39.12 -10.98
CA ALA A 408 -28.92 -38.66 -10.98
C ALA A 408 -29.64 -38.20 -9.66
N ALA A 409 -30.08 -36.92 -9.73
CA ALA A 409 -31.44 -36.42 -9.47
C ALA A 409 -31.92 -35.96 -8.05
N MET A 410 -32.09 -34.63 -7.97
CA MET A 410 -33.33 -33.90 -7.60
C MET A 410 -33.95 -33.98 -6.18
N THR A 411 -33.91 -32.81 -5.52
CA THR A 411 -35.01 -32.11 -4.81
C THR A 411 -36.26 -32.87 -4.36
N ASN A 412 -36.64 -32.74 -3.08
CA ASN A 412 -38.04 -32.79 -2.62
C ASN A 412 -38.30 -32.00 -1.32
N ILE A 413 -39.49 -31.38 -1.25
CA ILE A 413 -40.08 -30.49 -0.22
C ILE A 413 -41.61 -30.76 -0.30
N PRO A 414 -42.39 -31.01 0.78
CA PRO A 414 -42.62 -30.14 1.97
C PRO A 414 -42.70 -30.99 3.29
N PRO A 415 -43.35 -30.61 4.43
CA PRO A 415 -43.99 -29.34 4.82
C PRO A 415 -43.66 -28.81 6.25
N ALA A 416 -44.15 -27.60 6.54
CA ALA A 416 -44.43 -27.12 7.90
C ALA A 416 -45.91 -27.36 8.27
N PRO A 417 -46.26 -27.36 9.56
CA PRO A 417 -47.42 -26.57 9.98
C PRO A 417 -47.22 -25.72 11.25
N THR A 418 -48.18 -24.82 11.44
CA THR A 418 -48.53 -23.99 12.60
C THR A 418 -48.72 -24.80 13.90
N GLU A 419 -48.85 -24.25 15.11
CA GLU A 419 -49.42 -22.96 15.58
C GLU A 419 -48.99 -22.65 17.05
N ASN A 420 -49.25 -21.41 17.51
CA ASN A 420 -49.29 -20.86 18.89
C ASN A 420 -48.84 -21.66 20.14
N ASP A 421 -48.15 -20.96 21.05
CA ASP A 421 -48.75 -20.58 22.36
C ASP A 421 -47.92 -19.48 23.08
N ASP A 422 -48.60 -18.43 23.55
CA ASP A 422 -48.01 -17.25 24.22
C ASP A 422 -47.82 -17.46 25.74
N ALA A 423 -46.69 -17.03 26.31
CA ALA A 423 -46.48 -17.00 27.77
C ALA A 423 -45.54 -15.87 28.26
N TRP A 424 -46.14 -14.69 28.47
CA TRP A 424 -45.82 -13.63 29.46
C TRP A 424 -44.36 -13.31 29.87
N ILE A 425 -43.96 -12.07 29.56
CA ILE A 425 -43.01 -11.28 30.35
C ILE A 425 -43.82 -10.20 31.09
N PRO A 426 -43.80 -10.11 32.44
CA PRO A 426 -44.50 -9.06 33.16
C PRO A 426 -43.81 -7.69 33.06
N GLU A 427 -44.58 -6.66 32.70
CA GLU A 427 -44.17 -5.26 32.79
C GLU A 427 -44.11 -4.83 34.27
N ILE A 428 -43.04 -4.12 34.66
CA ILE A 428 -42.96 -3.47 35.98
C ILE A 428 -43.35 -2.00 35.83
N GLN A 429 -44.45 -1.64 36.48
CA GLN A 429 -44.97 -0.29 36.60
C GLN A 429 -43.98 0.64 37.32
N ILE A 430 -43.89 1.89 36.87
CA ILE A 430 -43.16 2.96 37.57
C ILE A 430 -44.20 3.89 38.22
N GLU A 431 -44.21 3.97 39.55
CA GLU A 431 -44.80 5.09 40.29
C GLU A 431 -43.80 5.68 41.30
N PRO A 432 -43.95 6.97 41.70
CA PRO A 432 -42.82 7.77 42.18
C PRO A 432 -42.72 7.92 43.72
N ASN A 433 -41.50 8.26 44.16
CA ASN A 433 -41.11 8.62 45.54
C ASN A 433 -41.14 7.43 46.54
N ASN A 434 -40.32 7.37 47.60
CA ASN A 434 -39.51 8.40 48.25
C ASN A 434 -38.29 7.79 49.02
N LEU A 435 -37.33 8.64 49.40
CA LEU A 435 -36.31 8.47 50.45
C LEU A 435 -35.12 7.47 50.29
N SER A 436 -33.95 8.09 50.03
CA SER A 436 -32.74 8.06 50.87
C SER A 436 -31.91 6.76 51.00
N PHE A 437 -30.83 6.69 50.22
CA PHE A 437 -29.59 6.02 50.64
C PHE A 437 -28.34 6.89 50.33
N LYS A 438 -27.25 6.60 51.03
CA LYS A 438 -26.12 7.51 51.32
C LYS A 438 -25.18 7.77 50.12
N PRO A 439 -24.45 8.90 50.09
CA PRO A 439 -23.45 9.17 49.04
C PRO A 439 -22.31 8.15 49.10
N ILE A 440 -21.98 7.59 47.93
CA ILE A 440 -20.79 6.78 47.66
C ILE A 440 -19.65 7.74 47.28
N PRO A 441 -18.38 7.47 47.65
CA PRO A 441 -17.26 8.37 47.32
C PRO A 441 -17.03 8.51 45.81
N ASP A 442 -16.38 9.61 45.42
CA ASP A 442 -16.08 10.01 44.03
C ASP A 442 -15.87 8.84 43.06
N PHE A 443 -16.78 8.73 42.09
CA PHE A 443 -16.44 8.09 40.82
C PHE A 443 -15.39 8.97 40.14
N SER A 444 -14.22 8.38 39.89
CA SER A 444 -13.20 8.97 39.01
C SER A 444 -13.84 9.39 37.70
N GLU A 445 -13.57 10.62 37.25
CA GLU A 445 -14.06 11.12 35.96
C GLU A 445 -13.80 10.09 34.84
N THR A 446 -14.88 9.58 34.24
CA THR A 446 -14.78 8.77 33.04
C THR A 446 -14.24 9.66 31.93
N THR A 447 -12.93 9.62 31.69
CA THR A 447 -12.28 10.40 30.64
C THR A 447 -13.00 10.17 29.33
N SER A 448 -13.60 11.22 28.77
CA SER A 448 -14.33 11.11 27.50
C SER A 448 -13.42 10.52 26.42
N PRO A 449 -13.93 9.64 25.54
CA PRO A 449 -13.11 9.02 24.52
C PRO A 449 -12.51 10.10 23.62
N LYS A 450 -11.19 10.07 23.45
CA LYS A 450 -10.42 11.07 22.66
C LYS A 450 -10.84 11.12 21.19
N CYS A 451 -11.46 10.05 20.70
CA CYS A 451 -11.95 9.87 19.35
C CYS A 451 -13.23 9.01 19.37
N PRO A 452 -14.14 9.13 18.40
CA PRO A 452 -14.07 10.01 17.23
C PRO A 452 -14.23 11.50 17.59
N GLY A 453 -13.68 12.37 16.75
CA GLY A 453 -13.88 13.81 16.81
C GLY A 453 -15.32 14.22 16.46
N ARG A 454 -15.65 15.47 16.76
CA ARG A 454 -16.95 16.05 16.43
C ARG A 454 -17.13 16.16 14.89
N PRO A 455 -18.37 16.07 14.38
CA PRO A 455 -18.65 16.40 13.00
C PRO A 455 -18.23 17.85 12.66
N TRP A 456 -17.61 18.04 11.50
CA TRP A 456 -17.12 19.35 11.02
C TRP A 456 -18.26 20.36 10.84
N LYS A 457 -19.29 19.96 10.10
CA LYS A 457 -20.58 20.66 9.99
C LYS A 457 -21.69 19.78 10.58
N PRO A 458 -22.75 20.37 11.18
CA PRO A 458 -23.95 19.63 11.52
C PRO A 458 -24.54 19.00 10.26
N ILE A 459 -25.14 17.82 10.40
CA ILE A 459 -26.04 17.32 9.36
C ILE A 459 -27.32 18.15 9.47
N ASN A 460 -27.81 18.70 8.36
CA ASN A 460 -29.16 19.26 8.27
C ASN A 460 -30.17 18.12 8.44
N GLY A 461 -30.43 17.77 9.71
CA GLY A 461 -31.55 16.93 10.07
C GLY A 461 -32.82 17.70 9.79
N MET A 462 -33.66 17.18 8.90
CA MET A 462 -35.00 17.69 8.66
C MET A 462 -35.74 17.77 10.01
N ASN A 463 -35.91 18.98 10.54
CA ASN A 463 -36.85 19.21 11.64
C ASN A 463 -38.24 18.89 11.08
N PRO A 464 -39.00 17.94 11.64
CA PRO A 464 -40.36 17.65 11.21
C PRO A 464 -41.30 18.74 11.76
N THR A 465 -41.07 19.99 11.35
CA THR A 465 -42.00 21.08 11.55
C THR A 465 -43.16 20.81 10.61
N VAL A 466 -44.30 20.40 11.15
CA VAL A 466 -45.52 20.17 10.39
C VAL A 466 -46.05 21.51 9.90
N GLU A 467 -45.55 21.98 8.76
CA GLU A 467 -46.32 22.91 7.93
C GLU A 467 -47.50 22.13 7.36
N MET A 468 -48.63 22.28 8.03
CA MET A 468 -49.93 21.80 7.60
C MET A 468 -50.34 22.59 6.36
N LYS A 469 -49.86 22.14 5.19
CA LYS A 469 -50.26 22.71 3.91
C LYS A 469 -51.74 22.39 3.69
N GLU A 470 -52.59 23.40 3.81
CA GLU A 470 -54.01 23.28 3.43
C GLU A 470 -54.08 22.82 1.97
N PHE A 471 -54.69 21.65 1.76
CA PHE A 471 -55.09 21.24 0.42
C PHE A 471 -56.28 22.09 0.02
N HIS A 472 -56.10 22.98 -0.95
CA HIS A 472 -57.24 23.52 -1.67
C HIS A 472 -57.90 22.40 -2.48
N ASP A 473 -59.21 22.26 -2.32
CA ASP A 473 -60.01 21.26 -3.04
C ASP A 473 -59.83 21.41 -4.55
N PHE A 474 -59.69 20.27 -5.23
CA PHE A 474 -59.52 20.20 -6.67
C PHE A 474 -60.90 20.21 -7.33
N ASP A 475 -61.37 21.40 -7.77
CA ASP A 475 -62.69 21.53 -8.41
C ASP A 475 -62.71 20.78 -9.75
N LEU A 476 -63.70 19.90 -9.93
CA LEU A 476 -63.87 19.06 -11.12
C LEU A 476 -64.43 19.84 -12.32
N SER A 477 -64.66 21.16 -12.20
CA SER A 477 -65.11 22.02 -13.30
C SER A 477 -64.03 22.37 -14.32
N ASP A 478 -62.74 22.31 -13.97
CA ASP A 478 -61.62 22.68 -14.87
C ASP A 478 -61.32 21.62 -15.95
N ALA A 479 -62.06 20.50 -15.98
CA ALA A 479 -61.88 19.41 -16.93
C ALA A 479 -62.66 19.56 -18.26
N LEU A 480 -63.33 20.70 -18.49
CA LEU A 480 -64.07 20.98 -19.73
C LEU A 480 -63.96 22.46 -20.15
N TYR A 481 -62.98 22.78 -21.01
CA TYR A 481 -63.21 23.46 -22.30
C TYR A 481 -61.98 23.43 -23.23
#